data_AF-A0AAE4A8E4-F1
#
_entry.id   AF-A0AAE4A8E4-F1
#
_cell.length_a   1.000
_cell.length_b   1.000
_cell.length_c   1.000
_cell.angle_alpha   90.00
_cell.angle_beta   90.00
_cell.angle_gamma   90.00
#
_symmetry.space_group_name_H-M   'P 1'
#
loop_
_entity.id
_entity.type
_entity.pdbx_description
1 polymer ?
#
loop_
_entity_poly.entity_id
_entity_poly.type
_entity_poly.pdbx_seq_one_letter_code
_entity_poly.pdbx_strand_id
1 'polypeptide(L)'
;METLMQQYVILRRGGFASLADLQTAGARSAAVADEQMPDDVRWIRSYVLDEADATVGTVCIYEATSQEAIRRHAAEAQLPVTEILPLLDTVIVRPDPQPQPQ
;
A
#
# COMPACT_ATOMS: atom_id res chain seq x y z
N MET A 1 18.33 16.73 9.87
CA MET A 1 18.18 15.34 10.33
C MET A 1 17.29 14.69 9.30
N GLU A 2 17.86 13.91 8.38
CA GLU A 2 17.04 13.20 7.38
C GLU A 2 16.11 12.25 8.12
N THR A 3 14.81 12.35 7.88
CA THR A 3 13.85 11.41 8.43
C THR A 3 14.06 10.08 7.72
N LEU A 4 14.68 9.11 8.40
CA LEU A 4 14.92 7.78 7.85
C LEU A 4 13.57 7.10 7.61
N MET A 5 13.22 6.93 6.33
CA MET A 5 12.06 6.14 5.94
C MET A 5 12.33 4.64 6.18
N GLN A 6 11.37 3.95 6.77
CA GLN A 6 11.38 2.52 7.00
C GLN A 6 10.35 1.85 6.10
N GLN A 7 10.59 0.59 5.75
CA GLN A 7 9.62 -0.18 4.98
C GLN A 7 8.57 -0.82 5.87
N TYR A 8 7.32 -0.78 5.42
CA TYR A 8 6.18 -1.38 6.07
C TYR A 8 5.37 -2.20 5.08
N VAL A 9 4.81 -3.30 5.58
CA VAL A 9 3.81 -4.08 4.88
C VAL A 9 2.44 -3.72 5.45
N ILE A 10 1.50 -3.42 4.55
CA ILE A 10 0.15 -3.00 4.87
C ILE A 10 -0.80 -4.04 4.29
N LEU A 11 -1.63 -4.64 5.14
CA LEU A 11 -2.70 -5.54 4.70
C LEU A 11 -4.02 -4.78 4.69
N ARG A 12 -4.77 -4.93 3.60
CA ARG A 12 -6.11 -4.35 3.41
C ARG A 12 -7.10 -5.47 3.06
N ARG A 13 -7.42 -6.34 4.03
CA ARG A 13 -8.35 -7.45 3.81
C ARG A 13 -9.79 -6.95 3.58
N GLY A 14 -10.51 -7.58 2.66
CA GLY A 14 -11.88 -7.24 2.27
C GLY A 14 -12.02 -5.78 1.86
N GLY A 15 -10.95 -5.16 1.37
CA GLY A 15 -10.85 -3.70 1.27
C GLY A 15 -11.69 -3.10 0.14
N PHE A 16 -11.96 -3.89 -0.92
CA PHE A 16 -12.60 -3.40 -2.13
C PHE A 16 -13.59 -4.44 -2.67
N ALA A 17 -14.68 -3.95 -3.28
CA ALA A 17 -15.71 -4.81 -3.87
C ALA A 17 -15.33 -5.31 -5.27
N SER A 18 -14.39 -4.66 -5.95
CA SER A 18 -13.92 -5.03 -7.29
C SER A 18 -12.51 -4.51 -7.59
N LEU A 19 -11.91 -4.99 -8.69
CA LEU A 19 -10.65 -4.44 -9.20
C LEU A 19 -10.77 -2.97 -9.64
N ALA A 20 -11.93 -2.55 -10.14
CA ALA A 20 -12.17 -1.16 -10.55
C ALA A 20 -12.21 -0.22 -9.34
N ASP A 21 -12.82 -0.66 -8.23
CA ASP A 21 -12.82 0.09 -6.98
C ASP A 21 -11.39 0.21 -6.42
N LEU A 22 -10.62 -0.87 -6.48
CA LEU A 22 -9.20 -0.85 -6.11
C LEU A 22 -8.40 0.12 -6.98
N GLN A 23 -8.59 0.14 -8.30
CA GLN A 23 -7.88 1.08 -9.19
C GLN A 23 -8.19 2.53 -8.85
N THR A 24 -9.46 2.85 -8.60
CA THR A 24 -9.90 4.20 -8.19
C THR A 24 -9.27 4.59 -6.86
N ALA A 25 -9.31 3.69 -5.87
CA ALA A 25 -8.68 3.90 -4.57
C ALA A 25 -7.15 4.02 -4.68
N GLY A 26 -6.51 3.25 -5.55
CA GLY A 26 -5.08 3.28 -5.83
C GLY A 26 -4.62 4.60 -6.44
N ALA A 27 -5.37 5.15 -7.39
CA ALA A 27 -5.09 6.47 -7.96
C ALA A 27 -5.14 7.57 -6.89
N ARG A 28 -6.17 7.55 -6.03
CA ARG A 28 -6.28 8.48 -4.89
C ARG A 28 -5.14 8.29 -3.89
N SER A 29 -4.79 7.05 -3.58
CA SER A 29 -3.67 6.69 -2.71
C SER A 29 -2.33 7.26 -3.20
N ALA A 30 -2.05 7.12 -4.51
CA ALA A 30 -0.85 7.65 -5.13
C ALA A 30 -0.82 9.17 -5.06
N ALA A 31 -1.92 9.85 -5.45
CA ALA A 31 -2.00 11.31 -5.38
C ALA A 31 -1.75 11.85 -3.97
N VAL A 32 -2.33 11.24 -2.92
CA VAL A 32 -2.08 11.66 -1.53
C VAL A 32 -0.63 11.44 -1.13
N ALA A 33 -0.02 10.31 -1.49
CA ALA A 33 1.38 10.05 -1.17
C ALA A 33 2.32 11.04 -1.86
N ASP A 34 2.15 11.23 -3.18
CA ASP A 34 3.09 11.99 -4.01
C ASP A 34 2.91 13.51 -3.87
N GLU A 35 1.67 13.99 -3.69
CA GLU A 35 1.36 15.42 -3.68
C GLU A 35 1.26 15.99 -2.26
N GLN A 36 0.76 15.21 -1.29
CA GLN A 36 0.43 15.73 0.04
C GLN A 36 1.40 15.24 1.12
N MET A 37 2.00 14.06 0.95
CA MET A 37 2.87 13.43 1.95
C MET A 37 4.21 12.91 1.39
N PRO A 38 4.87 13.58 0.43
CA PRO A 38 6.04 13.02 -0.28
C PRO A 38 7.26 12.79 0.64
N ASP A 39 7.37 13.57 1.71
CA ASP A 39 8.45 13.45 2.71
C ASP A 39 8.14 12.42 3.80
N ASP A 40 6.92 11.91 3.85
CA ASP A 40 6.43 11.05 4.93
C ASP A 40 6.10 9.63 4.49
N VAL A 41 5.61 9.46 3.26
CA VAL A 41 5.10 8.18 2.75
C VAL A 41 5.42 8.05 1.26
N ARG A 42 5.88 6.86 0.86
CA ARG A 42 6.09 6.49 -0.53
C ARG A 42 5.53 5.10 -0.80
N TRP A 43 4.67 4.99 -1.80
CA TRP A 43 4.16 3.70 -2.23
C TRP A 43 5.18 2.99 -3.13
N ILE A 44 5.59 1.78 -2.76
CA ILE A 44 6.62 1.03 -3.50
C ILE A 44 6.01 0.01 -4.45
N ARG A 45 5.12 -0.85 -3.94
CA ARG A 45 4.41 -1.86 -4.73
C ARG A 45 3.21 -2.42 -3.98
N SER A 46 2.32 -3.09 -4.70
CA SER A 46 1.20 -3.84 -4.12
C SER A 46 0.97 -5.15 -4.86
N TYR A 47 0.59 -6.17 -4.10
CA TYR A 47 0.04 -7.42 -4.62
C TYR A 47 -1.46 -7.42 -4.36
N VAL A 48 -2.22 -7.68 -5.42
CA VAL A 48 -3.68 -7.77 -5.36
C VAL A 48 -4.04 -9.20 -4.99
N LEU A 49 -4.92 -9.35 -4.01
CA LEU A 49 -5.36 -10.63 -3.48
C LEU A 49 -6.79 -10.91 -3.96
N ASP A 50 -7.02 -12.14 -4.39
CA ASP A 50 -8.35 -12.74 -4.53
C ASP A 50 -8.72 -13.32 -3.16
N GLU A 51 -9.56 -12.61 -2.41
CA GLU A 51 -9.95 -13.01 -1.05
C GLU A 51 -11.33 -13.68 -1.05
N ALA A 52 -11.68 -14.28 0.09
CA ALA A 52 -12.98 -14.93 0.26
C ALA A 52 -14.14 -13.94 -0.01
N ASP A 53 -15.31 -14.49 -0.32
CA ASP A 53 -16.55 -13.75 -0.55
C ASP A 53 -16.51 -12.76 -1.73
N ALA A 54 -15.67 -13.05 -2.74
CA ALA A 54 -15.48 -12.22 -3.94
C ALA A 54 -15.04 -10.79 -3.63
N THR A 55 -14.32 -10.61 -2.52
CA THR A 55 -13.72 -9.32 -2.14
C THR A 55 -12.27 -9.25 -2.61
N VAL A 56 -11.81 -8.03 -2.88
CA VAL A 56 -10.44 -7.77 -3.30
C VAL A 56 -9.66 -7.21 -2.12
N GLY A 57 -8.57 -7.89 -1.78
CA GLY A 57 -7.61 -7.46 -0.77
C GLY A 57 -6.30 -6.98 -1.39
N THR A 58 -5.44 -6.37 -0.57
CA THR A 58 -4.07 -6.05 -1.00
C THR A 58 -3.03 -6.27 0.09
N VAL A 59 -1.83 -6.69 -0.33
CA VAL A 59 -0.60 -6.55 0.44
C VAL A 59 0.24 -5.45 -0.20
N CYS A 60 0.42 -4.33 0.49
CA CYS A 60 1.18 -3.21 -0.04
C CYS A 60 2.49 -3.02 0.71
N ILE A 61 3.55 -2.67 -0.01
CA ILE A 61 4.83 -2.25 0.55
C ILE A 61 4.95 -0.74 0.41
N TYR A 62 5.17 -0.08 1.53
CA TYR A 62 5.35 1.36 1.62
C TYR A 62 6.64 1.67 2.36
N GLU A 63 7.29 2.75 1.97
CA GLU A 63 8.25 3.44 2.81
C GLU A 63 7.51 4.54 3.58
N ALA A 64 7.81 4.68 4.86
CA ALA A 64 7.24 5.75 5.66
C ALA A 64 8.14 6.17 6.82
N THR A 65 7.93 7.37 7.33
CA THR A 65 8.63 7.90 8.51
C THR A 65 8.18 7.23 9.80
N SER A 66 6.95 6.70 9.82
CA SER A 66 6.40 5.89 10.92
C SER A 66 5.14 5.13 10.50
N GLN A 67 4.63 4.24 11.36
CA GLN A 67 3.33 3.61 11.12
C GLN A 67 2.18 4.63 11.24
N GLU A 68 2.34 5.68 12.04
CA GLU A 68 1.38 6.77 12.18
C GLU A 68 1.27 7.57 10.88
N ALA A 69 2.38 7.81 10.18
CA ALA A 69 2.38 8.42 8.84
C ALA A 69 1.56 7.58 7.85
N ILE A 70 1.67 6.26 7.90
CA ILE A 70 0.85 5.33 7.10
C ILE A 70 -0.63 5.45 7.44
N ARG A 71 -0.98 5.51 8.74
CA ARG A 71 -2.39 5.67 9.16
C ARG A 71 -2.96 7.01 8.70
N ARG A 72 -2.18 8.09 8.77
CA ARG A 72 -2.56 9.40 8.24
C ARG A 72 -2.77 9.35 6.73
N HIS A 73 -1.82 8.81 5.98
CA HIS A 73 -1.95 8.60 4.53
C HIS A 73 -3.23 7.81 4.19
N ALA A 74 -3.49 6.71 4.89
CA ALA A 74 -4.67 5.91 4.65
C ALA A 74 -5.97 6.65 4.99
N ALA A 75 -5.99 7.49 6.02
CA ALA A 75 -7.15 8.31 6.36
C ALA A 75 -7.44 9.36 5.27
N GLU A 76 -6.42 10.12 4.85
CA GLU A 76 -6.55 11.12 3.78
C GLU A 76 -6.97 10.47 2.44
N ALA A 77 -6.37 9.32 2.13
CA ALA A 77 -6.70 8.53 0.94
C ALA A 77 -7.95 7.64 1.12
N GLN A 78 -8.67 7.73 2.24
CA GLN A 78 -9.88 6.96 2.54
C GLN A 78 -9.72 5.45 2.23
N LEU A 79 -8.63 4.85 2.70
CA LEU A 79 -8.29 3.45 2.46
C LEU A 79 -8.45 2.62 3.74
N PRO A 80 -9.01 1.41 3.65
CA PRO A 80 -9.12 0.50 4.79
C PRO A 80 -7.75 -0.07 5.15
N VAL A 81 -7.33 0.01 6.41
CA VAL A 81 -6.11 -0.62 6.92
C VAL A 81 -6.50 -1.67 7.94
N THR A 82 -6.13 -2.92 7.69
CA THR A 82 -6.35 -4.01 8.66
C THR A 82 -5.10 -4.27 9.50
N GLU A 83 -3.91 -4.12 8.91
CA GLU A 83 -2.65 -4.37 9.60
C GLU A 83 -1.52 -3.53 9.01
N ILE A 84 -0.58 -3.10 9.85
CA ILE A 84 0.67 -2.41 9.46
C ILE A 84 1.81 -3.06 10.26
N LEU A 85 2.78 -3.65 9.57
CA LEU A 85 3.95 -4.25 10.20
C LEU A 85 5.23 -3.64 9.61
N PRO A 86 6.24 -3.31 10.44
CA PRO A 86 7.55 -2.94 9.94
C PRO A 86 8.23 -4.17 9.30
N LEU A 87 8.90 -3.97 8.16
CA LEU A 87 9.76 -5.00 7.60
C LEU A 87 11.10 -4.98 8.32
N LEU A 88 11.56 -6.16 8.74
CA LEU A 88 12.93 -6.32 9.24
C LEU A 88 13.94 -6.45 8.09
N ASP A 89 13.56 -7.10 7.01
CA ASP A 89 14.40 -7.30 5.81
C ASP A 89 13.52 -7.64 4.59
N THR A 90 14.08 -7.50 3.38
CA THR A 90 13.44 -7.91 2.12
C THR A 90 14.29 -8.94 1.39
N VAL A 91 13.81 -10.18 1.31
CA VAL A 91 14.48 -11.26 0.56
C VAL A 91 13.86 -11.40 -0.83
N ILE A 92 14.64 -11.11 -1.88
CA ILE A 92 14.21 -11.23 -3.29
C ILE A 92 14.95 -12.41 -3.94
N VAL A 93 14.24 -13.51 -4.19
CA VAL A 93 14.79 -14.66 -4.94
C VAL A 93 14.70 -14.43 -6.46
N ARG A 94 13.59 -13.82 -6.90
CA ARG A 94 13.35 -13.37 -8.27
C ARG A 94 12.55 -12.07 -8.22
N PRO A 95 12.77 -11.14 -9.18
CA PRO A 95 11.97 -9.92 -9.26
C PRO A 95 10.50 -10.23 -9.49
N ASP A 96 9.64 -9.25 -9.19
CA ASP A 96 8.21 -9.37 -9.48
C ASP A 96 7.99 -9.56 -10.99
N PRO A 97 7.12 -10.51 -11.40
CA PRO A 97 6.73 -10.65 -12.79
C PRO A 97 6.03 -9.38 -13.26
N GLN A 98 6.29 -8.97 -14.51
CA GLN A 98 5.58 -7.84 -15.08
C GLN A 98 4.09 -8.19 -15.24
N PRO A 99 3.16 -7.29 -14.86
CA PRO A 99 1.74 -7.51 -15.11
C PRO A 99 1.51 -7.78 -16.60
N GLN A 100 0.81 -8.87 -16.92
CA GLN A 100 0.38 -9.09 -18.29
C GLN A 100 -0.71 -8.06 -18.62
N PRO A 101 -0.65 -7.39 -19.79
CA PRO A 101 -1.77 -6.57 -20.24
C PRO A 101 -3.01 -7.46 -20.33
N GLN A 102 -4.11 -7.02 -19.69
CA GLN A 102 -5.43 -7.65 -19.82
C GLN A 102 -6.02 -7.39 -21.21
#